data_AF-A0A1K0FCJ7-F1
#
_entry.id   AF-A0A1K0FCJ7-F1
#
_cell.length_a   1.000
_cell.length_b   1.000
_cell.length_c   1.000
_cell.angle_alpha   90.00
_cell.angle_beta   90.00
_cell.angle_gamma   90.00
#
_symmetry.space_group_name_H-M   'P 1'
#
loop_
_entity.id
_entity.type
_entity.pdbx_description
1 polymer ?
#
loop_
_entity_poly.entity_id
_entity_poly.type
_entity_poly.pdbx_seq_one_letter_code
_entity_poly.pdbx_strand_id
1 'polypeptide(L)'
;MSGAVPALATESDPRTPAPAVSATQRPIAEVQPAERSLANANAATAVELAPLAPALPPGVSTKTWSVPAFIELFENKYGRPMTETEKQALARGCIGVTTVNLERGNINPPLGMSFGTFPTARNVQDAINDILATNPTSSQFVSAVEQHPLLSQIDNVTRSLPSGPTSQWTAVIFSKRFYSKQNPSWTDEQAERAFRPDPVTDQVDMTEYRYVAKPGYVNFDYGWLDEGTGNWWHANHAEPGMKVYQSTLRHYSRPLLDFDRQVFSVTFARVHP
;
A
#
# COMPACT_ATOMS: atom_id res chain seq x y z
N MET A 1 46.53 17.86 -13.42
CA MET A 1 45.40 16.97 -13.72
C MET A 1 44.41 17.10 -12.58
N SER A 2 43.34 17.87 -12.76
CA SER A 2 42.30 18.13 -11.77
C SER A 2 40.97 17.88 -12.46
N GLY A 3 40.30 16.78 -12.11
CA GLY A 3 38.99 16.40 -12.64
C GLY A 3 37.89 16.88 -11.71
N ALA A 4 37.10 17.85 -12.16
CA ALA A 4 35.88 18.28 -11.49
C ALA A 4 34.74 17.31 -11.81
N VAL A 5 34.02 16.89 -10.78
CA VAL A 5 32.78 16.10 -10.86
C VAL A 5 31.62 17.06 -11.16
N PRO A 6 30.67 16.77 -12.08
CA PRO A 6 29.55 17.65 -12.31
C PRO A 6 28.48 17.48 -11.23
N ALA A 7 27.94 18.62 -10.80
CA ALA A 7 26.84 18.73 -9.85
C ALA A 7 25.54 18.13 -10.42
N LEU A 8 24.82 17.40 -9.57
CA LEU A 8 23.44 16.97 -9.80
C LEU A 8 22.53 18.19 -9.93
N ALA A 9 21.70 18.18 -10.97
CA ALA A 9 20.77 19.23 -11.30
C ALA A 9 19.74 19.45 -10.18
N THR A 10 19.62 20.70 -9.75
CA THR A 10 18.60 21.20 -8.82
C THR A 10 17.22 21.19 -9.47
N GLU A 11 16.23 20.68 -8.73
CA GLU A 11 14.81 20.66 -9.07
C GLU A 11 14.29 22.06 -9.43
N SER A 12 13.94 22.22 -10.71
CA SER A 12 12.73 22.95 -11.06
C SER A 12 11.73 21.88 -11.52
N ASP A 13 10.47 22.04 -11.12
CA ASP A 13 9.37 21.17 -11.53
C ASP A 13 8.65 21.82 -12.73
N PRO A 14 8.89 21.34 -13.98
CA PRO A 14 8.03 21.65 -15.10
C PRO A 14 7.42 20.35 -15.60
N ARG A 15 6.70 19.61 -14.75
CA ARG A 15 5.94 18.43 -15.19
C ARG A 15 4.45 18.65 -14.98
N THR A 16 3.92 19.67 -15.65
CA THR A 16 2.52 19.63 -16.08
C THR A 16 2.46 18.82 -17.37
N PRO A 17 1.94 17.58 -17.38
CA PRO A 17 1.85 16.82 -18.61
C PRO A 17 0.78 17.44 -19.53
N ALA A 18 1.07 17.49 -20.83
CA ALA A 18 0.04 17.64 -21.85
C ALA A 18 -0.98 16.48 -21.72
N PRO A 19 -2.27 16.70 -22.05
CA PRO A 19 -3.31 15.72 -21.81
C PRO A 19 -3.05 14.45 -22.65
N ALA A 20 -2.69 13.36 -21.97
CA ALA A 20 -2.68 12.04 -22.57
C ALA A 20 -4.11 11.68 -22.98
N VAL A 21 -4.27 11.07 -24.15
CA VAL A 21 -5.55 10.58 -24.69
C VAL A 21 -6.14 9.61 -23.68
N SER A 22 -7.16 10.09 -22.95
CA SER A 22 -7.75 9.41 -21.81
C SER A 22 -8.54 8.21 -22.30
N ALA A 23 -8.06 7.00 -22.01
CA ALA A 23 -8.98 5.94 -21.67
C ALA A 23 -9.82 6.47 -20.50
N THR A 24 -11.14 6.55 -20.66
CA THR A 24 -12.08 7.02 -19.64
C THR A 24 -11.97 6.14 -18.40
N GLN A 25 -11.07 6.49 -17.49
CA GLN A 25 -11.04 5.93 -16.13
C GLN A 25 -12.31 6.41 -15.44
N ARG A 26 -13.12 5.46 -14.96
CA ARG A 26 -14.27 5.78 -14.12
C ARG A 26 -13.80 6.63 -12.94
N PRO A 27 -14.59 7.62 -12.49
CA PRO A 27 -14.21 8.43 -11.34
C PRO A 27 -13.96 7.52 -10.13
N ILE A 28 -12.76 7.62 -9.56
CA ILE A 28 -12.39 6.91 -8.33
C ILE A 28 -13.15 7.59 -7.20
N ALA A 29 -14.06 6.84 -6.57
CA ALA A 29 -14.78 7.30 -5.37
C ALA A 29 -13.78 7.53 -4.23
N GLU A 30 -14.03 8.55 -3.41
CA GLU A 30 -13.25 8.74 -2.20
C GLU A 30 -13.52 7.62 -1.19
N VAL A 31 -12.48 7.24 -0.46
CA VAL A 31 -12.56 6.22 0.59
C VAL A 31 -13.17 6.87 1.81
N GLN A 32 -14.32 6.37 2.24
CA GLN A 32 -14.88 6.73 3.54
C GLN A 32 -14.09 5.99 4.64
N PRO A 33 -13.89 6.60 5.82
CA PRO A 33 -13.34 5.92 6.98
C PRO A 33 -14.10 4.63 7.29
N ALA A 34 -13.41 3.63 7.84
CA ALA A 34 -14.01 2.32 8.08
C ALA A 34 -14.98 2.35 9.27
N GLU A 35 -16.24 2.75 9.04
CA GLU A 35 -17.29 2.74 10.08
C GLU A 35 -17.56 1.34 10.63
N ARG A 36 -17.47 0.29 9.79
CA ARG A 36 -17.68 -1.10 10.21
C ARG A 36 -16.52 -1.69 11.01
N SER A 37 -15.27 -1.32 10.70
CA SER A 37 -14.10 -1.91 11.34
C SER A 37 -14.03 -1.55 12.83
N LEU A 38 -14.54 -0.36 13.21
CA LEU A 38 -14.57 0.10 14.60
C LEU A 38 -15.57 -0.65 15.49
N ALA A 39 -16.68 -1.15 14.96
CA ALA A 39 -17.75 -1.74 15.77
C ALA A 39 -17.39 -3.12 16.34
N ASN A 40 -16.48 -3.86 15.68
CA ASN A 40 -16.05 -5.21 16.07
C ASN A 40 -14.56 -5.26 16.48
N ALA A 41 -13.88 -4.12 16.52
CA ALA A 41 -12.48 -4.05 16.90
C ALA A 41 -12.29 -4.41 18.37
N ASN A 42 -11.43 -5.40 18.65
CA ASN A 42 -10.90 -5.56 20.00
C ASN A 42 -9.93 -4.40 20.31
N ALA A 43 -9.53 -4.24 21.58
CA ALA A 43 -8.66 -3.12 22.00
C ALA A 43 -7.36 -3.00 21.19
N ALA A 44 -6.79 -4.15 20.78
CA ALA A 44 -5.58 -4.19 19.98
C ALA A 44 -5.85 -3.71 18.54
N THR A 45 -6.99 -4.08 17.95
CA THR A 45 -7.45 -3.54 16.65
C THR A 45 -7.78 -2.05 16.72
N ALA A 46 -8.22 -1.54 17.87
CA ALA A 46 -8.54 -0.12 18.05
C ALA A 46 -7.31 0.78 17.93
N VAL A 47 -6.13 0.35 18.41
CA VAL A 47 -4.86 1.07 18.20
C VAL A 47 -4.51 1.15 16.72
N GLU A 48 -4.73 0.06 15.98
CA GLU A 48 -4.43 0.06 14.55
C GLU A 48 -5.36 0.99 13.75
N LEU A 49 -6.62 1.09 14.18
CA LEU A 49 -7.61 2.01 13.60
C LEU A 49 -7.40 3.48 14.02
N ALA A 50 -6.59 3.75 15.05
CA ALA A 50 -6.24 5.11 15.41
C ALA A 50 -5.42 5.75 14.28
N PRO A 51 -5.83 6.93 13.77
CA PRO A 51 -5.16 7.54 12.64
C PRO A 51 -3.78 8.07 13.04
N LEU A 52 -2.81 8.01 12.12
CA LEU A 52 -1.47 8.57 12.36
C LEU A 52 -1.51 10.10 12.50
N ALA A 53 -2.39 10.74 11.74
CA ALA A 53 -2.62 12.19 11.79
C ALA A 53 -4.11 12.49 11.57
N PRO A 54 -4.58 13.70 11.92
CA PRO A 54 -5.94 14.11 11.57
C PRO A 54 -6.21 13.96 10.07
N ALA A 55 -7.47 13.66 9.72
CA ALA A 55 -7.91 13.59 8.33
C ALA A 55 -7.63 14.90 7.58
N LEU A 56 -7.36 14.80 6.28
CA LEU A 56 -7.22 15.97 5.42
C LEU A 56 -8.49 16.83 5.46
N PRO A 57 -8.39 18.16 5.61
CA PRO A 57 -9.54 19.04 5.54
C PRO A 57 -10.28 18.94 4.19
N PRO A 58 -11.58 19.25 4.14
CA PRO A 58 -12.32 19.32 2.87
C PRO A 58 -11.61 20.19 1.84
N GLY A 59 -11.45 19.68 0.62
CA GLY A 59 -10.77 20.37 -0.49
C GLY A 59 -9.23 20.24 -0.49
N VAL A 60 -8.62 19.67 0.55
CA VAL A 60 -7.17 19.41 0.58
C VAL A 60 -6.90 18.00 0.05
N SER A 61 -6.20 17.90 -1.09
CA SER A 61 -5.93 16.60 -1.72
C SER A 61 -4.69 15.89 -1.19
N THR A 62 -3.75 16.65 -0.61
CA THR A 62 -2.50 16.12 -0.05
C THR A 62 -1.91 17.06 0.99
N LYS A 63 -1.15 16.50 1.94
CA LYS A 63 -0.33 17.22 2.92
C LYS A 63 1.06 16.59 2.95
N THR A 64 2.08 17.43 3.01
CA THR A 64 3.48 17.01 3.11
C THR A 64 3.95 17.02 4.55
N TRP A 65 4.75 16.03 4.90
CA TRP A 65 5.38 15.82 6.19
C TRP A 65 6.88 15.63 6.00
N SER A 66 7.68 16.21 6.89
CA SER A 66 9.10 15.86 7.00
C SER A 66 9.23 14.46 7.59
N VAL A 67 10.35 13.77 7.34
CA VAL A 67 10.62 12.46 7.94
C VAL A 67 10.59 12.52 9.48
N PRO A 68 11.22 13.51 10.15
CA PRO A 68 11.10 13.62 11.62
C PRO A 68 9.66 13.77 12.11
N ALA A 69 8.84 14.59 11.45
CA ALA A 69 7.44 14.75 11.84
C ALA A 69 6.62 13.46 11.64
N PHE A 70 6.90 12.70 10.59
CA PHE A 70 6.27 11.39 10.40
C PHE A 70 6.68 10.38 11.48
N ILE A 71 7.96 10.38 11.88
CA ILE A 71 8.46 9.55 12.98
C ILE A 71 7.71 9.91 14.28
N GLU A 72 7.56 11.19 14.61
CA GLU A 72 6.82 11.62 15.80
C GLU A 72 5.35 11.13 15.77
N LEU A 73 4.67 11.20 14.62
CA LEU A 73 3.31 10.67 14.48
C LEU A 73 3.25 9.15 14.72
N PHE A 74 4.19 8.42 14.13
CA PHE A 74 4.31 6.97 14.29
C PHE A 74 4.54 6.60 15.76
N GLU A 75 5.49 7.26 16.42
CA GLU A 75 5.84 7.01 17.81
C GLU A 75 4.68 7.34 18.76
N ASN A 76 3.93 8.40 18.47
CA ASN A 76 2.72 8.75 19.21
C ASN A 76 1.60 7.71 19.03
N LYS A 77 1.37 7.21 17.81
CA LYS A 77 0.36 6.16 17.56
C LYS A 77 0.68 4.88 18.31
N TYR A 78 1.95 4.44 18.25
CA TYR A 78 2.36 3.13 18.76
C TYR A 78 2.93 3.18 20.19
N GLY A 79 2.99 4.35 20.81
CA GLY A 79 3.42 4.51 22.21
C GLY A 79 4.87 4.12 22.47
N ARG A 80 5.72 4.09 21.43
CA ARG A 80 7.13 3.69 21.52
C ARG A 80 8.00 4.43 20.50
N PRO A 81 9.31 4.58 20.75
CA PRO A 81 10.23 5.08 19.74
C PRO A 81 10.31 4.16 18.52
N MET A 82 10.53 4.74 17.35
CA MET A 82 10.89 4.02 16.15
C MET A 82 12.33 3.51 16.31
N THR A 83 12.53 2.22 16.11
CA THR A 83 13.83 1.57 16.18
C THR A 83 14.72 1.98 15.00
N GLU A 84 16.04 1.79 15.12
CA GLU A 84 16.96 2.09 14.02
C GLU A 84 16.69 1.23 12.77
N THR A 85 16.26 -0.03 12.95
CA THR A 85 15.86 -0.89 11.83
C THR A 85 14.64 -0.35 11.10
N GLU A 86 13.68 0.22 11.83
CA GLU A 86 12.48 0.84 11.24
C GLU A 86 12.81 2.16 10.55
N LYS A 87 13.69 2.99 11.13
CA LYS A 87 14.18 4.20 10.47
C LYS A 87 14.92 3.88 9.17
N GLN A 88 15.74 2.83 9.17
CA GLN A 88 16.40 2.34 7.96
C GLN A 88 15.40 1.83 6.93
N ALA A 89 14.33 1.16 7.36
CA ALA A 89 13.26 0.74 6.46
C ALA A 89 12.51 1.96 5.89
N LEU A 90 12.13 2.93 6.73
CA LEU A 90 11.45 4.16 6.34
C LEU A 90 12.26 4.97 5.32
N ALA A 91 13.58 5.08 5.51
CA ALA A 91 14.50 5.80 4.62
C ALA A 91 14.53 5.28 3.17
N ARG A 92 13.88 4.13 2.88
CA ARG A 92 13.73 3.57 1.54
C ARG A 92 12.62 4.25 0.72
N GLY A 93 11.96 5.28 1.25
CA GLY A 93 10.93 6.05 0.56
C GLY A 93 9.54 5.44 0.71
N CYS A 94 8.73 5.45 -0.37
CA CYS A 94 7.32 5.04 -0.33
C CYS A 94 7.14 3.60 0.18
N ILE A 95 8.01 2.67 -0.21
CA ILE A 95 7.98 1.28 0.27
C ILE A 95 8.27 1.21 1.77
N GLY A 96 9.13 2.09 2.27
CA GLY A 96 9.50 2.18 3.68
C GLY A 96 8.31 2.54 4.57
N VAL A 97 7.46 3.48 4.12
CA VAL A 97 6.22 3.87 4.80
C VAL A 97 5.31 2.65 4.98
N THR A 98 5.07 1.86 3.94
CA THR A 98 4.28 0.62 4.08
C THR A 98 5.00 -0.41 4.97
N THR A 99 6.30 -0.62 4.80
CA THR A 99 7.06 -1.61 5.58
C THR A 99 7.01 -1.35 7.07
N VAL A 100 7.17 -0.11 7.53
CA VAL A 100 7.14 0.19 8.98
C VAL A 100 5.74 -0.02 9.57
N ASN A 101 4.69 0.36 8.85
CA ASN A 101 3.30 0.16 9.31
C ASN A 101 2.87 -1.33 9.30
N LEU A 102 3.57 -2.20 8.57
CA LEU A 102 3.29 -3.64 8.64
C LEU A 102 3.75 -4.29 9.95
N GLU A 103 4.72 -3.69 10.66
CA GLU A 103 5.22 -4.19 11.95
C GLU A 103 5.73 -5.64 11.88
N ARG A 104 6.27 -6.00 10.72
CA ARG A 104 6.77 -7.34 10.37
C ARG A 104 8.27 -7.37 10.08
N GLY A 105 8.98 -6.35 10.57
CA GLY A 105 10.39 -6.14 10.28
C GLY A 105 10.62 -5.55 8.88
N ASN A 106 11.88 -5.58 8.42
CA ASN A 106 12.28 -4.97 7.15
C ASN A 106 12.00 -5.89 5.95
N ILE A 107 10.73 -6.16 5.68
CA ILE A 107 10.28 -6.95 4.53
C ILE A 107 9.69 -6.04 3.44
N ASN A 108 9.78 -6.47 2.18
CA ASN A 108 8.99 -5.84 1.12
C ASN A 108 7.50 -6.16 1.34
N PRO A 109 6.58 -5.21 1.13
CA PRO A 109 5.15 -5.46 1.26
C PRO A 109 4.71 -6.64 0.35
N PRO A 110 4.09 -7.70 0.91
CA PRO A 110 3.70 -8.87 0.14
C PRO A 110 2.59 -8.56 -0.87
N LEU A 111 2.70 -9.09 -2.09
CA LEU A 111 1.77 -8.83 -3.20
C LEU A 111 0.85 -10.02 -3.53
N GLY A 112 0.82 -11.06 -2.70
CA GLY A 112 0.11 -12.31 -2.96
C GLY A 112 -1.42 -12.19 -3.03
N MET A 113 -1.99 -11.15 -2.42
CA MET A 113 -3.42 -10.82 -2.47
C MET A 113 -3.59 -9.39 -3.01
N SER A 114 -3.35 -9.21 -4.32
CA SER A 114 -3.48 -7.92 -4.99
C SER A 114 -4.73 -7.88 -5.86
N PHE A 115 -5.43 -6.76 -5.89
CA PHE A 115 -6.71 -6.60 -6.58
C PHE A 115 -6.70 -5.37 -7.49
N GLY A 116 -7.48 -5.43 -8.58
CA GLY A 116 -7.61 -4.34 -9.53
C GLY A 116 -8.34 -3.12 -8.96
N THR A 117 -9.23 -3.33 -8.00
CA THR A 117 -10.06 -2.26 -7.42
C THR A 117 -10.01 -2.22 -5.89
N PHE A 118 -10.18 -1.00 -5.36
CA PHE A 118 -10.22 -0.79 -3.92
C PHE A 118 -11.41 -1.48 -3.23
N PRO A 119 -12.65 -1.46 -3.78
CA PRO A 119 -13.78 -2.16 -3.16
C PRO A 119 -13.55 -3.68 -3.00
N THR A 120 -12.93 -4.35 -3.97
CA THR A 120 -12.58 -5.78 -3.84
C THR A 120 -11.61 -6.00 -2.70
N ALA A 121 -10.52 -5.23 -2.64
CA ALA A 121 -9.53 -5.33 -1.56
C ALA A 121 -10.19 -5.10 -0.19
N ARG A 122 -11.11 -4.14 -0.08
CA ARG A 122 -11.90 -3.89 1.13
C ARG A 122 -12.74 -5.10 1.53
N ASN A 123 -13.50 -5.68 0.61
CA ASN A 123 -14.33 -6.85 0.90
C ASN A 123 -13.50 -8.05 1.37
N VAL A 124 -12.33 -8.25 0.77
CA VAL A 124 -11.40 -9.33 1.17
C VAL A 124 -10.80 -9.05 2.55
N GLN A 125 -10.37 -7.82 2.82
CA GLN A 125 -9.87 -7.43 4.13
C GLN A 125 -10.91 -7.62 5.22
N ASP A 126 -12.14 -7.14 4.99
CA ASP A 126 -13.26 -7.26 5.93
C ASP A 126 -13.55 -8.73 6.23
N ALA A 127 -13.66 -9.58 5.21
CA ALA A 127 -13.88 -11.01 5.37
C ALA A 127 -12.75 -11.72 6.16
N ILE A 128 -11.48 -11.34 5.93
CA ILE A 128 -10.36 -11.88 6.71
C ILE A 128 -10.44 -11.41 8.17
N ASN A 129 -10.71 -10.13 8.40
CA ASN A 129 -10.80 -9.58 9.75
C ASN A 129 -11.99 -10.15 10.54
N ASP A 130 -13.12 -10.42 9.89
CA ASP A 130 -14.27 -11.10 10.51
C ASP A 130 -13.88 -12.51 11.01
N ILE A 131 -13.09 -13.26 10.24
CA ILE A 131 -12.55 -14.55 10.67
C ILE A 131 -11.57 -14.36 11.84
N LEU A 132 -10.62 -13.43 11.73
CA LEU A 132 -9.61 -13.18 12.77
C LEU A 132 -10.23 -12.72 14.10
N ALA A 133 -11.35 -11.98 14.06
CA ALA A 133 -12.07 -11.54 15.25
C ALA A 133 -12.55 -12.70 16.14
N THR A 134 -12.68 -13.91 15.59
CA THR A 134 -13.01 -15.13 16.36
C THR A 134 -11.81 -15.73 17.10
N ASN A 135 -10.62 -15.14 16.99
CA ASN A 135 -9.35 -15.65 17.49
C ASN A 135 -9.10 -17.14 17.13
N PRO A 136 -9.21 -17.52 15.84
CA PRO A 136 -9.12 -18.92 15.43
C PRO A 136 -7.70 -19.44 15.58
N THR A 137 -7.49 -20.74 15.82
CA THR A 137 -6.17 -21.34 15.56
C THR A 137 -5.80 -21.23 14.07
N SER A 138 -4.54 -21.43 13.70
CA SER A 138 -4.14 -21.41 12.28
C SER A 138 -4.91 -22.45 11.45
N SER A 139 -5.21 -23.63 11.99
CA SER A 139 -6.02 -24.63 11.29
C SER A 139 -7.49 -24.20 11.15
N GLN A 140 -8.08 -23.61 12.19
CA GLN A 140 -9.43 -23.05 12.13
C GLN A 140 -9.52 -21.90 11.12
N PHE A 141 -8.51 -21.04 11.04
CA PHE A 141 -8.42 -19.99 10.03
C PHE A 141 -8.42 -20.57 8.62
N VAL A 142 -7.58 -21.58 8.35
CA VAL A 142 -7.54 -22.26 7.05
C VAL A 142 -8.91 -22.84 6.68
N SER A 143 -9.54 -23.58 7.59
CA SER A 143 -10.87 -24.15 7.34
C SER A 143 -11.94 -23.07 7.12
N ALA A 144 -11.89 -21.96 7.86
CA ALA A 144 -12.82 -20.85 7.67
C ALA A 144 -12.64 -20.18 6.31
N VAL A 145 -11.40 -19.98 5.85
CA VAL A 145 -11.10 -19.44 4.51
C VAL A 145 -11.62 -20.37 3.41
N GLU A 146 -11.40 -21.68 3.52
CA GLU A 146 -11.86 -22.69 2.56
C GLU A 146 -13.39 -22.74 2.44
N GLN A 147 -14.10 -22.45 3.54
CA GLN A 147 -15.57 -22.45 3.58
C GLN A 147 -16.19 -21.09 3.22
N HIS A 148 -15.39 -20.02 3.21
CA HIS A 148 -15.90 -18.68 2.98
C HIS A 148 -16.21 -18.47 1.48
N PRO A 149 -17.41 -17.99 1.09
CA PRO A 149 -17.82 -17.89 -0.32
C PRO A 149 -16.94 -16.95 -1.14
N LEU A 150 -16.44 -15.86 -0.55
CA LEU A 150 -15.45 -14.97 -1.17
C LEU A 150 -14.01 -15.54 -1.10
N LEU A 151 -13.47 -15.76 0.11
CA LEU A 151 -12.04 -16.06 0.30
C LEU A 151 -11.59 -17.40 -0.28
N SER A 152 -12.49 -18.38 -0.41
CA SER A 152 -12.18 -19.67 -1.06
C SER A 152 -11.79 -19.53 -2.54
N GLN A 153 -12.12 -18.40 -3.17
CA GLN A 153 -11.78 -18.11 -4.56
C GLN A 153 -10.52 -17.26 -4.70
N ILE A 154 -9.92 -16.81 -3.58
CA ILE A 154 -8.78 -15.89 -3.59
C ILE A 154 -7.50 -16.67 -3.34
N ASP A 155 -6.55 -16.56 -4.26
CA ASP A 155 -5.25 -17.19 -4.11
C ASP A 155 -4.46 -16.57 -2.95
N ASN A 156 -3.63 -17.41 -2.31
CA ASN A 156 -2.65 -17.04 -1.30
C ASN A 156 -3.20 -16.52 0.04
N VAL A 157 -4.50 -16.56 0.33
CA VAL A 157 -5.04 -16.10 1.64
C VAL A 157 -4.38 -16.83 2.80
N THR A 158 -4.41 -18.17 2.79
CA THR A 158 -3.82 -19.00 3.86
C THR A 158 -2.30 -18.97 3.87
N ARG A 159 -1.67 -18.95 2.69
CA ARG A 159 -0.20 -18.86 2.53
C ARG A 159 0.36 -17.52 3.04
N SER A 160 -0.45 -16.45 3.02
CA SER A 160 -0.04 -15.12 3.44
C SER A 160 -0.10 -14.91 4.95
N LEU A 161 -0.80 -15.77 5.70
CA LEU A 161 -0.89 -15.67 7.16
C LEU A 161 0.51 -15.90 7.77
N PRO A 162 1.08 -14.93 8.50
CA PRO A 162 2.37 -15.11 9.14
C PRO A 162 2.30 -16.15 10.26
N SER A 163 3.43 -16.77 10.58
CA SER A 163 3.53 -17.70 11.71
C SER A 163 3.21 -17.04 13.05
N GLY A 164 2.55 -17.77 13.94
CA GLY A 164 2.21 -17.31 15.29
C GLY A 164 0.70 -17.33 15.55
N PRO A 165 0.27 -16.89 16.75
CA PRO A 165 -1.15 -16.76 17.07
C PRO A 165 -1.86 -15.78 16.13
N THR A 166 -3.06 -16.13 15.67
CA THR A 166 -3.88 -15.28 14.78
C THR A 166 -4.28 -13.96 15.43
N SER A 167 -4.40 -13.94 16.76
CA SER A 167 -4.69 -12.74 17.55
C SER A 167 -3.61 -11.65 17.45
N GLN A 168 -2.43 -11.96 16.89
CA GLN A 168 -1.38 -10.99 16.64
C GLN A 168 -1.50 -10.29 15.27
N TRP A 169 -2.48 -10.66 14.46
CA TRP A 169 -2.59 -10.21 13.08
C TRP A 169 -3.91 -9.51 12.80
N THR A 170 -3.87 -8.54 11.90
CA THR A 170 -5.04 -7.94 11.27
C THR A 170 -4.78 -7.78 9.79
N ALA A 171 -5.82 -7.92 8.97
CA ALA A 171 -5.75 -7.62 7.55
C ALA A 171 -5.78 -6.11 7.32
N VAL A 172 -4.83 -5.62 6.53
CA VAL A 172 -4.63 -4.21 6.18
C VAL A 172 -4.54 -4.05 4.66
N ILE A 173 -4.77 -2.84 4.17
CA ILE A 173 -4.65 -2.50 2.75
C ILE A 173 -3.48 -1.55 2.53
N PHE A 174 -2.73 -1.81 1.48
CA PHE A 174 -1.90 -0.80 0.83
C PHE A 174 -2.16 -0.84 -0.68
N SER A 175 -1.70 0.17 -1.40
CA SER A 175 -1.82 0.23 -2.85
C SER A 175 -0.44 0.38 -3.47
N LYS A 176 -0.22 -0.27 -4.60
CA LYS A 176 1.02 -0.20 -5.35
C LYS A 176 0.75 0.30 -6.76
N ARG A 177 1.49 1.33 -7.18
CA ARG A 177 1.53 1.81 -8.57
C ARG A 177 2.82 1.38 -9.21
N PHE A 178 2.76 0.93 -10.46
CA PHE A 178 3.93 0.39 -11.15
C PHE A 178 3.77 0.40 -12.67
N TYR A 179 4.84 0.05 -13.38
CA TYR A 179 4.90 -0.07 -14.83
C TYR A 179 4.62 -1.51 -15.29
N SER A 180 3.79 -1.75 -16.29
CA SER A 180 3.38 -3.11 -16.66
C SER A 180 4.45 -3.89 -17.41
N LYS A 181 5.37 -3.25 -18.16
CA LYS A 181 6.41 -3.96 -18.94
C LYS A 181 7.58 -4.39 -18.06
N GLN A 182 7.32 -5.42 -17.24
CA GLN A 182 8.25 -5.96 -16.26
C GLN A 182 9.33 -6.88 -16.85
N ASN A 183 9.17 -7.29 -18.11
CA ASN A 183 10.17 -8.04 -18.86
C ASN A 183 10.52 -7.28 -20.16
N PRO A 184 11.80 -6.93 -20.41
CA PRO A 184 12.20 -6.18 -21.60
C PRO A 184 11.96 -6.94 -22.91
N SER A 185 11.81 -8.26 -22.87
CA SER A 185 11.48 -9.08 -24.05
C SER A 185 10.00 -9.09 -24.41
N TRP A 186 9.12 -8.55 -23.56
CA TRP A 186 7.70 -8.44 -23.87
C TRP A 186 7.46 -7.44 -25.01
N THR A 187 6.56 -7.79 -25.90
CA THR A 187 5.91 -6.83 -26.80
C THR A 187 5.02 -5.87 -25.99
N ASP A 188 4.65 -4.74 -26.58
CA ASP A 188 3.78 -3.78 -25.90
C ASP A 188 2.39 -4.37 -25.64
N GLU A 189 1.89 -5.24 -26.52
CA GLU A 189 0.64 -5.97 -26.32
C GLU A 189 0.71 -6.94 -25.12
N GLN A 190 1.83 -7.66 -24.96
CA GLN A 190 2.04 -8.51 -23.78
C GLN A 190 2.08 -7.69 -22.50
N ALA A 191 2.78 -6.56 -22.51
CA ALA A 191 2.81 -5.64 -21.37
C ALA A 191 1.42 -5.03 -21.07
N GLU A 192 0.62 -4.75 -22.09
CA GLU A 192 -0.73 -4.23 -21.92
C GLU A 192 -1.70 -5.27 -21.32
N ARG A 193 -1.47 -6.56 -21.61
CA ARG A 193 -2.24 -7.67 -21.04
C ARG A 193 -1.72 -8.11 -19.67
N ALA A 194 -0.46 -7.84 -19.35
CA ALA A 194 0.13 -8.16 -18.06
C ALA A 194 -0.59 -7.41 -16.92
N PHE A 195 -0.75 -8.12 -15.80
CA PHE A 195 -1.36 -7.60 -14.57
C PHE A 195 -2.79 -7.09 -14.74
N ARG A 196 -3.54 -7.63 -15.72
CA ARG A 196 -4.99 -7.40 -15.79
C ARG A 196 -5.66 -8.20 -14.66
N PRO A 197 -6.66 -7.63 -13.96
CA PRO A 197 -7.41 -8.36 -12.96
C PRO A 197 -8.17 -9.54 -13.57
N ASP A 198 -8.27 -10.62 -12.83
CA ASP A 198 -9.17 -11.72 -13.14
C ASP A 198 -10.63 -11.21 -13.19
N PRO A 199 -11.41 -11.54 -14.23
CA PRO A 199 -12.74 -10.99 -14.40
C PRO A 199 -13.78 -11.49 -13.38
N VAL A 200 -13.48 -12.56 -12.65
CA VAL A 200 -14.37 -13.15 -11.63
C VAL A 200 -14.00 -12.62 -10.24
N THR A 201 -12.71 -12.65 -9.89
CA THR A 201 -12.25 -12.34 -8.53
C THR A 201 -11.66 -10.94 -8.38
N ASP A 202 -11.40 -10.24 -9.49
CA ASP A 202 -10.63 -8.98 -9.55
C ASP A 202 -9.21 -9.12 -8.96
N GLN A 203 -8.73 -10.35 -8.75
CA GLN A 203 -7.37 -10.62 -8.28
C GLN A 203 -6.37 -10.42 -9.43
N VAL A 204 -5.25 -9.77 -9.13
CA VAL A 204 -4.16 -9.52 -10.07
C VAL A 204 -2.99 -10.43 -9.70
N ASP A 205 -2.58 -11.28 -10.64
CA ASP A 205 -1.38 -12.10 -10.50
C ASP A 205 -0.12 -11.22 -10.56
N MET A 206 0.59 -11.14 -9.45
CA MET A 206 1.81 -10.35 -9.28
C MET A 206 3.10 -11.19 -9.37
N THR A 207 3.03 -12.47 -9.76
CA THR A 207 4.18 -13.39 -9.80
C THR A 207 5.28 -12.93 -10.76
N GLU A 208 4.92 -12.35 -11.91
CA GLU A 208 5.86 -11.84 -12.92
C GLU A 208 6.36 -10.40 -12.65
N TYR A 209 5.99 -9.78 -11.52
CA TYR A 209 6.46 -8.44 -11.18
C TYR A 209 7.93 -8.46 -10.71
N ARG A 210 8.77 -7.62 -11.32
CA ARG A 210 10.25 -7.65 -11.18
C ARG A 210 10.86 -6.31 -10.75
N TYR A 211 10.04 -5.37 -10.27
CA TYR A 211 10.50 -4.03 -9.88
C TYR A 211 11.20 -3.23 -11.00
N VAL A 212 10.90 -3.54 -12.26
CA VAL A 212 11.44 -2.82 -13.42
C VAL A 212 10.75 -1.47 -13.57
N ALA A 213 11.54 -0.41 -13.70
CA ALA A 213 11.04 0.93 -14.00
C ALA A 213 10.72 1.11 -15.47
N LYS A 214 9.79 2.02 -15.77
CA LYS A 214 9.72 2.61 -17.09
C LYS A 214 10.99 3.41 -17.36
N PRO A 215 11.65 3.28 -18.53
CA PRO A 215 12.89 4.01 -18.81
C PRO A 215 12.75 5.52 -18.59
N GLY A 216 13.59 6.09 -17.71
CA GLY A 216 13.57 7.52 -17.35
C GLY A 216 12.63 7.92 -16.21
N TYR A 217 11.96 6.96 -15.57
CA TYR A 217 10.95 7.18 -14.52
C TYR A 217 11.26 6.36 -13.26
N VAL A 218 10.52 6.60 -12.16
CA VAL A 218 10.64 5.77 -10.95
C VAL A 218 9.97 4.41 -11.15
N ASN A 219 10.40 3.39 -10.40
CA ASN A 219 9.93 2.02 -10.58
C ASN A 219 8.55 1.73 -9.99
N PHE A 220 8.21 2.35 -8.86
CA PHE A 220 6.93 2.14 -8.19
C PHE A 220 6.59 3.27 -7.22
N ASP A 221 5.34 3.28 -6.78
CA ASP A 221 4.86 4.04 -5.62
C ASP A 221 4.04 3.11 -4.71
N TYR A 222 4.15 3.30 -3.40
CA TYR A 222 3.43 2.54 -2.38
C TYR A 222 2.66 3.52 -1.48
N GLY A 223 1.37 3.27 -1.33
CA GLY A 223 0.47 4.03 -0.47
C GLY A 223 -0.11 3.12 0.61
N TRP A 224 0.20 3.39 1.88
CA TRP A 224 -0.44 2.75 3.03
C TRP A 224 -1.80 3.39 3.31
N LEU A 225 -2.86 2.59 3.48
CA LEU A 225 -4.17 3.10 3.86
C LEU A 225 -4.23 3.35 5.37
N ASP A 226 -4.51 4.60 5.75
CA ASP A 226 -4.89 4.95 7.11
C ASP A 226 -6.41 4.79 7.28
N GLU A 227 -6.82 3.70 7.94
CA GLU A 227 -8.22 3.32 8.12
C GLU A 227 -9.04 4.36 8.88
N GLY A 228 -8.41 5.07 9.81
CA GLY A 228 -9.06 6.08 10.64
C GLY A 228 -9.44 7.34 9.87
N THR A 229 -8.74 7.63 8.76
CA THR A 229 -8.99 8.84 7.94
C THR A 229 -9.41 8.56 6.51
N GLY A 230 -9.21 7.34 6.00
CA GLY A 230 -9.33 7.03 4.57
C GLY A 230 -8.23 7.67 3.70
N ASN A 231 -7.17 8.22 4.30
CA ASN A 231 -6.06 8.83 3.58
C ASN A 231 -4.94 7.81 3.29
N TRP A 232 -4.10 8.13 2.32
CA TRP A 232 -3.03 7.27 1.81
C TRP A 232 -1.67 7.89 2.10
N TRP A 233 -0.85 7.17 2.86
CA TRP A 233 0.51 7.56 3.22
C TRP A 233 1.54 7.01 2.23
N HIS A 234 2.29 7.88 1.57
CA HIS A 234 3.34 7.53 0.61
C HIS A 234 4.52 8.50 0.70
N ALA A 235 5.53 8.38 -0.15
CA ALA A 235 6.68 9.30 -0.15
C ALA A 235 7.25 9.50 -1.56
N ASN A 236 7.99 10.59 -1.78
CA ASN A 236 8.58 10.91 -3.08
C ASN A 236 9.67 9.93 -3.52
N HIS A 237 10.66 9.68 -2.66
CA HIS A 237 11.82 8.83 -2.93
C HIS A 237 12.53 8.43 -1.63
N ALA A 238 13.58 7.62 -1.73
CA ALA A 238 14.46 7.28 -0.61
C ALA A 238 15.31 8.48 -0.15
N GLU A 239 15.84 8.43 1.08
CA GLU A 239 16.76 9.45 1.58
C GLU A 239 18.08 9.51 0.76
N PRO A 240 18.74 10.68 0.68
CA PRO A 240 18.40 11.96 1.32
C PRO A 240 17.32 12.78 0.58
N GLY A 241 16.60 13.64 1.31
CA GLY A 241 15.60 14.57 0.75
C GLY A 241 14.18 13.98 0.69
N MET A 242 13.94 12.90 1.43
CA MET A 242 12.65 12.24 1.49
C MET A 242 11.59 13.17 2.11
N LYS A 243 10.38 13.12 1.54
CA LYS A 243 9.17 13.77 2.04
C LYS A 243 8.06 12.74 2.06
N VAL A 244 7.33 12.70 3.17
CA VAL A 244 6.16 11.83 3.33
C VAL A 244 4.90 12.61 2.97
N TYR A 245 3.94 11.95 2.34
CA TYR A 245 2.69 12.54 1.90
C TYR A 245 1.51 11.78 2.49
N GLN A 246 0.56 12.51 3.05
CA GLN A 246 -0.79 12.03 3.36
C GLN A 246 -1.71 12.54 2.25
N SER A 247 -2.35 11.66 1.50
CA SER A 247 -3.12 12.03 0.29
C SER A 247 -4.52 11.43 0.28
N THR A 248 -5.46 12.09 -0.42
CA THR A 248 -6.71 11.40 -0.80
C THR A 248 -6.42 10.31 -1.81
N LEU A 249 -7.29 9.29 -1.90
CA LEU A 249 -7.13 8.23 -2.91
C LEU A 249 -7.07 8.82 -4.32
N ARG A 250 -7.94 9.80 -4.63
CA ARG A 250 -7.93 10.50 -5.92
C ARG A 250 -6.58 11.12 -6.24
N HIS A 251 -5.94 11.78 -5.28
CA HIS A 251 -4.63 12.38 -5.49
C HIS A 251 -3.54 11.32 -5.66
N TYR A 252 -3.53 10.29 -4.82
CA TYR A 252 -2.59 9.19 -4.91
C TYR A 252 -2.70 8.44 -6.25
N SER A 253 -3.92 8.22 -6.74
CA SER A 253 -4.24 7.53 -8.01
C SER A 253 -4.22 8.42 -9.25
N ARG A 254 -3.83 9.69 -9.16
CA ARG A 254 -3.81 10.61 -10.31
C ARG A 254 -2.93 10.06 -11.44
N PRO A 255 -3.26 10.30 -12.72
CA PRO A 255 -2.41 9.89 -13.83
C PRO A 255 -0.97 10.41 -13.68
N LEU A 256 0.01 9.53 -13.82
CA LEU A 256 1.44 9.86 -13.88
C LEU A 256 2.06 9.09 -15.05
N LEU A 257 3.14 9.61 -15.62
CA LEU A 257 3.80 8.98 -16.77
C LEU A 257 4.56 7.70 -16.40
N ASP A 258 4.96 7.59 -15.13
CA ASP A 258 5.76 6.51 -14.55
C ASP A 258 4.98 5.17 -14.50
N PHE A 259 3.67 5.25 -14.25
CA PHE A 259 2.85 4.10 -13.87
C PHE A 259 1.62 3.96 -14.76
N ASP A 260 1.40 2.76 -15.27
CA ASP A 260 0.22 2.38 -16.05
C ASP A 260 -0.59 1.26 -15.38
N ARG A 261 -0.16 0.81 -14.18
CA ARG A 261 -0.89 -0.12 -13.32
C ARG A 261 -0.99 0.42 -11.90
N GLN A 262 -2.11 0.10 -11.26
CA GLN A 262 -2.31 0.28 -9.84
C GLN A 262 -3.05 -0.95 -9.31
N VAL A 263 -2.59 -1.49 -8.18
CA VAL A 263 -3.27 -2.56 -7.45
C VAL A 263 -3.53 -2.12 -6.02
N PHE A 264 -4.51 -2.76 -5.39
CA PHE A 264 -4.83 -2.65 -3.97
C PHE A 264 -4.55 -4.01 -3.35
N SER A 265 -3.57 -4.07 -2.46
CA SER A 265 -3.09 -5.32 -1.88
C SER A 265 -3.56 -5.44 -0.44
N VAL A 266 -4.12 -6.60 -0.11
CA VAL A 266 -4.42 -7.00 1.26
C VAL A 266 -3.22 -7.77 1.80
N THR A 267 -2.84 -7.52 3.04
CA THR A 267 -1.84 -8.32 3.74
C THR A 267 -2.08 -8.30 5.24
N PHE A 268 -1.27 -9.04 6.00
CA PHE A 268 -1.35 -9.03 7.46
C PHE A 268 -0.34 -8.03 8.03
N ALA A 269 -0.80 -7.13 8.90
CA ALA A 269 0.04 -6.34 9.78
C ALA A 269 -0.03 -6.90 11.19
N ARG A 270 1.03 -6.67 11.98
CA ARG A 270 1.02 -7.05 13.39
C ARG A 270 0.15 -6.08 14.17
N VAL A 271 -0.72 -6.61 15.02
CA VAL A 271 -1.48 -5.80 15.96
C VAL A 271 -0.56 -5.40 17.11
N HIS A 272 -0.54 -4.12 17.44
CA HIS A 272 0.20 -3.66 18.63
C HIS A 272 -0.55 -4.07 19.91
N PRO A 273 0.17 -4.67 20.88
CA PRO A 273 -0.40 -5.07 22.17
C PRO A 273 -0.79 -3.88 23.05
#